data_AF-A0A2R6H3I8-F1
#
_entry.id   AF-A0A2R6H3I8-F1
#
_cell.length_a   1.000
_cell.length_b   1.000
_cell.length_c   1.000
_cell.angle_alpha   90.00
_cell.angle_beta   90.00
_cell.angle_gamma   90.00
#
_symmetry.space_group_name_H-M   'P 1'
#
loop_
_entity.id
_entity.type
_entity.pdbx_description
1 polymer ?
#
loop_
_entity_poly.entity_id
_entity_poly.type
_entity_poly.pdbx_seq_one_letter_code
_entity_poly.pdbx_strand_id
1 'polypeptide(L)'
;MEATELTRELVSIPSHDDETEAGDYLAGWLREHTDADVTVDDAGNVVARRGEGDPTLALVGHHDVVPPDDSQTTADGGYVVEERDGRLHGRGTADMKAAVAAAMLAFRDADLQESAPELVFASFVGEEVGGEGARHAVAEGFGPDRAVVGEGSTGYSAPGVTDVAVAHKGRRGSTIAASGEAAHASEAEAGENAVYRA
;
A
#
# COMPACT_ATOMS: atom_id res chain seq x y z
N MET A 1 -16.16 -7.84 -15.91
CA MET A 1 -15.00 -8.35 -15.16
C MET A 1 -15.40 -8.44 -13.70
N GLU A 2 -15.29 -9.63 -13.13
CA GLU A 2 -15.60 -9.91 -11.72
C GLU A 2 -14.41 -9.54 -10.81
N ALA A 3 -14.65 -9.28 -9.52
CA ALA A 3 -13.60 -8.87 -8.58
C ALA A 3 -12.44 -9.87 -8.49
N THR A 4 -12.74 -11.17 -8.51
CA THR A 4 -11.72 -12.23 -8.45
C THR A 4 -10.84 -12.27 -9.70
N GLU A 5 -11.40 -11.95 -10.87
CA GLU A 5 -10.67 -11.91 -12.15
C GLU A 5 -9.67 -10.75 -12.16
N LEU A 6 -10.14 -9.53 -11.85
CA LEU A 6 -9.28 -8.35 -11.73
C LEU A 6 -8.19 -8.53 -10.66
N THR A 7 -8.55 -9.13 -9.51
CA THR A 7 -7.59 -9.45 -8.46
C THR A 7 -6.52 -10.42 -8.96
N ARG A 8 -6.90 -11.47 -9.67
CA ARG A 8 -5.96 -12.46 -10.21
C ARG A 8 -4.99 -11.83 -11.21
N GLU A 9 -5.49 -10.96 -12.09
CA GLU A 9 -4.64 -10.24 -13.05
C GLU A 9 -3.63 -9.36 -12.30
N LEU A 10 -4.08 -8.52 -11.38
CA LEU A 10 -3.22 -7.60 -10.63
C LEU A 10 -2.20 -8.31 -9.74
N VAL A 11 -2.61 -9.40 -9.07
CA VAL A 11 -1.72 -10.24 -8.23
C VAL A 11 -0.71 -11.01 -9.06
N SER A 12 -0.96 -11.26 -10.34
CA SER A 12 0.00 -11.95 -11.21
C SER A 12 1.18 -11.06 -11.61
N ILE A 13 1.05 -9.73 -11.45
CA ILE A 13 2.09 -8.75 -11.78
C ILE A 13 3.04 -8.60 -10.58
N PRO A 14 4.34 -8.92 -10.70
CA PRO A 14 5.32 -8.65 -9.66
C PRO A 14 5.46 -7.16 -9.38
N SER A 15 5.53 -6.76 -8.11
CA SER A 15 5.66 -5.35 -7.71
C SER A 15 6.38 -5.14 -6.38
N HIS A 16 7.34 -6.02 -6.08
CA HIS A 16 8.14 -5.96 -4.85
C HIS A 16 9.47 -5.21 -5.02
N ASP A 17 10.02 -5.21 -6.24
CA ASP A 17 11.26 -4.51 -6.58
C ASP A 17 10.99 -3.25 -7.44
N ASP A 18 9.98 -3.32 -8.31
CA ASP A 18 9.55 -2.24 -9.21
C ASP A 18 8.03 -2.33 -9.40
N GLU A 19 7.34 -1.27 -9.02
CA GLU A 19 5.88 -1.17 -9.08
C GLU A 19 5.33 -0.73 -10.43
N THR A 20 6.20 -0.31 -11.37
CA THR A 20 5.81 0.36 -12.63
C THR A 20 4.81 -0.45 -13.43
N GLU A 21 5.01 -1.76 -13.62
CA GLU A 21 4.10 -2.59 -14.40
C GLU A 21 2.72 -2.69 -13.76
N ALA A 22 2.66 -2.78 -12.42
CA ALA A 22 1.40 -2.81 -11.70
C ALA A 22 0.70 -1.45 -11.75
N GLY A 23 1.44 -0.34 -11.62
CA GLY A 23 0.92 1.02 -11.77
C GLY A 23 0.37 1.28 -13.19
N ASP A 24 1.10 0.88 -14.22
CA ASP A 24 0.68 0.98 -15.62
C ASP A 24 -0.59 0.17 -15.89
N TYR A 25 -0.68 -1.05 -15.33
CA TYR A 25 -1.89 -1.87 -15.43
C TYR A 25 -3.09 -1.18 -14.76
N LEU A 26 -2.94 -0.66 -13.54
CA LEU A 26 -3.99 0.10 -12.84
C LEU A 26 -4.47 1.30 -13.68
N ALA A 27 -3.52 2.11 -14.14
CA ALA A 27 -3.82 3.33 -14.89
C ALA A 27 -4.46 3.02 -16.24
N GLY A 28 -3.97 2.00 -16.95
CA GLY A 28 -4.54 1.52 -18.20
C GLY A 28 -5.97 1.04 -18.02
N TRP A 29 -6.21 0.21 -17.00
CA TRP A 29 -7.53 -0.30 -16.69
C TRP A 29 -8.52 0.83 -16.38
N LEU A 30 -8.13 1.80 -15.54
CA LEU A 30 -8.98 2.94 -15.17
C LEU A 30 -9.33 3.82 -16.39
N ARG A 31 -8.36 4.08 -17.28
CA ARG A 31 -8.58 4.85 -18.52
C ARG A 31 -9.52 4.13 -19.49
N GLU A 32 -9.47 2.80 -19.54
CA GLU A 32 -10.32 2.01 -20.42
C GLU A 32 -11.75 1.89 -19.89
N HIS A 33 -11.92 1.80 -18.56
CA HIS A 33 -13.20 1.43 -17.95
C HIS A 33 -13.95 2.60 -17.31
N THR A 34 -13.36 3.78 -17.25
CA THR A 34 -13.98 4.96 -16.61
C THR A 34 -13.79 6.22 -17.47
N ASP A 35 -14.55 7.25 -17.13
CA ASP A 35 -14.42 8.62 -17.66
C ASP A 35 -13.53 9.51 -16.78
N ALA A 36 -12.71 8.92 -15.90
CA ALA A 36 -11.88 9.63 -14.95
C ALA A 36 -10.70 10.36 -15.60
N ASP A 37 -10.25 11.43 -14.95
CA ASP A 37 -8.91 11.97 -15.18
C ASP A 37 -7.88 11.09 -14.44
N VAL A 38 -7.07 10.33 -15.20
CA VAL A 38 -6.13 9.33 -14.66
C VAL A 38 -4.68 9.77 -14.86
N THR A 39 -4.02 10.00 -13.74
CA THR A 39 -2.62 10.43 -13.65
C THR A 39 -1.76 9.34 -13.02
N VAL A 40 -0.52 9.23 -13.51
CA VAL A 40 0.57 8.55 -12.80
C VAL A 40 1.60 9.64 -12.49
N ASP A 41 1.87 9.88 -11.21
CA ASP A 41 2.80 10.94 -10.82
C ASP A 41 4.27 10.53 -10.92
N ASP A 42 5.19 11.45 -10.63
CA ASP A 42 6.63 11.21 -10.74
C ASP A 42 7.15 10.15 -9.76
N ALA A 43 6.39 9.83 -8.70
CA ALA A 43 6.71 8.74 -7.79
C ALA A 43 6.15 7.38 -8.28
N GLY A 44 5.27 7.36 -9.28
CA GLY A 44 4.59 6.15 -9.75
C GLY A 44 3.24 5.90 -9.09
N ASN A 45 2.72 6.86 -8.32
CA ASN A 45 1.38 6.72 -7.73
C ASN A 45 0.32 6.84 -8.82
N VAL A 46 -0.71 6.00 -8.77
CA VAL A 46 -1.86 6.08 -9.68
C VAL A 46 -2.98 6.82 -8.99
N VAL A 47 -3.43 7.94 -9.57
CA VAL A 47 -4.57 8.72 -9.07
C VAL A 47 -5.58 8.96 -10.18
N ALA A 48 -6.84 8.61 -9.91
CA ALA A 48 -7.97 8.83 -10.82
C ALA A 48 -9.06 9.66 -10.13
N ARG A 49 -9.60 10.66 -10.82
CA ARG A 49 -10.63 11.58 -10.28
C ARG A 49 -11.89 11.60 -11.15
N ARG A 50 -13.07 11.56 -10.51
CA ARG A 50 -14.39 11.68 -11.16
C ARG A 50 -15.31 12.56 -10.32
N GLY A 51 -16.13 13.37 -10.98
CA GLY A 51 -16.98 14.36 -10.32
C GLY A 51 -16.20 15.60 -9.89
N GLU A 52 -16.91 16.68 -9.58
CA GLU A 52 -16.33 17.99 -9.24
C GLU A 52 -16.98 18.59 -7.98
N GLY A 53 -17.74 17.80 -7.22
CA GLY A 53 -18.48 18.27 -6.05
C GLY A 53 -17.69 18.15 -4.74
N ASP A 54 -18.12 18.89 -3.73
CA ASP A 54 -17.63 18.78 -2.36
C ASP A 54 -18.60 17.95 -1.50
N PRO A 55 -18.11 17.12 -0.55
CA PRO A 55 -16.70 16.90 -0.19
C PRO A 55 -15.98 15.90 -1.13
N THR A 56 -14.65 15.82 -1.06
CA THR A 56 -13.88 14.76 -1.74
C THR A 56 -13.85 13.45 -0.92
N LEU A 57 -14.10 12.31 -1.57
CA LEU A 57 -13.92 10.97 -1.01
C LEU A 57 -12.84 10.19 -1.79
N ALA A 58 -11.79 9.75 -1.11
CA ALA A 58 -10.76 8.89 -1.67
C ALA A 58 -10.93 7.41 -1.28
N LEU A 59 -10.83 6.51 -2.25
CA LEU A 59 -10.57 5.09 -2.06
C LEU A 59 -9.06 4.89 -2.22
N VAL A 60 -8.39 4.47 -1.14
CA VAL A 60 -6.92 4.46 -1.05
C VAL A 60 -6.42 3.04 -0.87
N GLY A 61 -5.37 2.70 -1.60
CA GLY A 61 -4.56 1.51 -1.37
C GLY A 61 -3.11 1.69 -1.79
N HIS A 62 -2.40 0.57 -1.88
CA HIS A 62 -1.05 0.51 -2.41
C HIS A 62 -0.90 -0.71 -3.32
N HIS A 63 0.03 -0.62 -4.28
CA HIS A 63 0.25 -1.67 -5.27
C HIS A 63 1.68 -2.25 -5.24
N ASP A 64 2.55 -1.72 -4.39
CA ASP A 64 3.73 -2.43 -3.92
C ASP A 64 3.34 -3.63 -3.07
N VAL A 65 4.25 -4.58 -2.96
CA VAL A 65 4.09 -5.74 -2.08
C VAL A 65 5.44 -6.06 -1.44
N VAL A 66 5.46 -6.61 -0.23
CA VAL A 66 6.72 -7.15 0.32
C VAL A 66 7.32 -8.26 -0.56
N PRO A 67 8.64 -8.49 -0.47
CA PRO A 67 9.29 -9.60 -1.17
C PRO A 67 8.57 -10.94 -0.96
N PRO A 68 8.33 -11.71 -2.04
CA PRO A 68 7.77 -13.06 -1.94
C PRO A 68 8.79 -14.03 -1.31
N ASP A 69 8.28 -15.11 -0.72
CA ASP A 69 9.11 -16.29 -0.46
C ASP A 69 9.44 -17.01 -1.79
N ASP A 70 10.55 -17.75 -1.85
CA ASP A 70 10.96 -18.49 -3.05
C ASP A 70 9.82 -19.40 -3.57
N SER A 71 9.04 -20.01 -2.66
CA SER A 71 7.90 -20.87 -3.02
C SER A 71 6.72 -20.13 -3.67
N GLN A 72 6.70 -18.80 -3.59
CA GLN A 72 5.68 -17.93 -4.19
C GLN A 72 6.10 -17.35 -5.53
N THR A 73 7.27 -17.75 -6.05
CA THR A 73 7.79 -17.29 -7.34
C THR A 73 7.96 -18.44 -8.31
N THR A 74 7.80 -18.15 -9.60
CA THR A 74 8.06 -19.11 -10.68
C THR A 74 9.53 -19.03 -11.10
N ALA A 75 10.02 -20.06 -11.81
CA ALA A 75 11.42 -20.10 -12.24
C ALA A 75 11.83 -18.95 -13.19
N ASP A 76 10.85 -18.33 -13.84
CA ASP A 76 10.98 -17.19 -14.74
C ASP A 76 10.72 -15.83 -14.05
N GLY A 77 10.57 -15.81 -12.72
CA GLY A 77 10.48 -14.58 -11.92
C GLY A 77 9.06 -13.99 -11.78
N GLY A 78 8.03 -14.70 -12.25
CA GLY A 78 6.64 -14.36 -12.02
C GLY A 78 6.16 -14.79 -10.63
N TYR A 79 4.93 -14.43 -10.28
CA TYR A 79 4.29 -14.87 -9.04
C TYR A 79 3.46 -16.14 -9.24
N VAL A 80 3.49 -17.01 -8.24
CA VAL A 80 2.61 -18.16 -8.15
C VAL A 80 1.25 -17.69 -7.63
N VAL A 81 0.23 -17.83 -8.48
CA VAL A 81 -1.15 -17.44 -8.17
C VAL A 81 -2.09 -18.63 -8.36
N GLU A 82 -2.68 -19.10 -7.27
CA GLU A 82 -3.45 -20.35 -7.27
C GLU A 82 -4.74 -20.22 -6.49
N GLU A 83 -5.77 -20.90 -6.97
CA GLU A 83 -7.02 -21.04 -6.23
C GLU A 83 -7.02 -22.39 -5.50
N ARG A 84 -7.11 -22.33 -4.17
CA ARG A 84 -7.14 -23.52 -3.33
C ARG A 84 -8.13 -23.34 -2.20
N ASP A 85 -9.02 -24.31 -2.02
CA ASP A 85 -10.05 -24.33 -0.98
C ASP A 85 -10.98 -23.10 -1.03
N GLY A 86 -11.32 -22.65 -2.24
CA GLY A 86 -12.18 -21.47 -2.47
C GLY A 86 -11.51 -20.13 -2.11
N ARG A 87 -10.18 -20.10 -2.03
CA ARG A 87 -9.39 -18.89 -1.75
C ARG A 87 -8.36 -18.69 -2.84
N LEU A 88 -8.10 -17.42 -3.18
CA LEU A 88 -7.01 -17.01 -4.06
C LEU A 88 -5.74 -16.79 -3.23
N HIS A 89 -4.70 -17.56 -3.51
CA HIS A 89 -3.38 -17.48 -2.88
C HIS A 89 -2.39 -16.86 -3.86
N GLY A 90 -1.58 -15.92 -3.37
CA GLY A 90 -0.57 -15.20 -4.13
C GLY A 90 -0.04 -14.03 -3.32
N ARG A 91 1.17 -13.57 -3.62
CA ARG A 91 1.72 -12.36 -2.99
C ARG A 91 0.84 -11.16 -3.35
N GLY A 92 0.38 -10.42 -2.34
CA GLY A 92 -0.46 -9.25 -2.53
C GLY A 92 -1.96 -9.51 -2.49
N THR A 93 -2.42 -10.77 -2.45
CA THR A 93 -3.87 -11.06 -2.46
C THR A 93 -4.59 -10.47 -1.25
N ALA A 94 -4.03 -10.65 -0.05
CA ALA A 94 -4.59 -10.08 1.17
C ALA A 94 -4.17 -8.63 1.38
N ASP A 95 -2.96 -8.28 0.96
CA ASP A 95 -2.27 -7.04 1.30
C ASP A 95 -1.55 -6.42 0.09
N MET A 96 -2.18 -5.51 -0.64
CA MET A 96 -3.62 -5.23 -0.60
C MET A 96 -4.27 -5.20 -1.99
N LYS A 97 -3.70 -5.89 -2.96
CA LYS A 97 -4.14 -5.88 -4.37
C LYS A 97 -5.59 -6.31 -4.58
N ALA A 98 -6.15 -7.20 -3.76
CA ALA A 98 -7.58 -7.50 -3.84
C ALA A 98 -8.47 -6.32 -3.42
N ALA A 99 -8.05 -5.57 -2.40
CA ALA A 99 -8.75 -4.36 -1.98
C ALA A 99 -8.61 -3.25 -3.03
N VAL A 100 -7.44 -3.13 -3.66
CA VAL A 100 -7.22 -2.22 -4.81
C VAL A 100 -8.16 -2.58 -5.97
N ALA A 101 -8.23 -3.86 -6.37
CA ALA A 101 -9.14 -4.31 -7.41
C ALA A 101 -10.61 -4.03 -7.06
N ALA A 102 -11.02 -4.27 -5.82
CA ALA A 102 -12.37 -3.94 -5.34
C ALA A 102 -12.63 -2.42 -5.38
N ALA A 103 -11.65 -1.60 -5.00
CA ALA A 103 -11.74 -0.15 -5.06
C ALA A 103 -11.86 0.36 -6.51
N MET A 104 -11.11 -0.21 -7.47
CA MET A 104 -11.22 0.12 -8.89
C MET A 104 -12.62 -0.18 -9.45
N LEU A 105 -13.20 -1.34 -9.08
CA LEU A 105 -14.55 -1.71 -9.48
C LEU A 105 -15.61 -0.81 -8.84
N ALA A 106 -15.49 -0.52 -7.54
CA ALA A 106 -16.38 0.41 -6.85
C ALA A 106 -16.28 1.82 -7.45
N PHE A 107 -15.07 2.27 -7.78
CA PHE A 107 -14.82 3.54 -8.44
C PHE A 107 -15.45 3.62 -9.83
N ARG A 108 -15.36 2.54 -10.63
CA ARG A 108 -16.01 2.42 -11.93
C ARG A 108 -17.53 2.45 -11.81
N ASP A 109 -18.07 1.63 -10.91
CA ASP A 109 -19.52 1.38 -10.79
C ASP A 109 -20.26 2.47 -10.00
N ALA A 110 -19.53 3.40 -9.37
CA ALA A 110 -20.12 4.56 -8.71
C ALA A 110 -20.92 5.41 -9.70
N ASP A 111 -22.22 5.53 -9.43
CA ASP A 111 -23.14 6.42 -10.12
C ASP A 111 -23.10 7.81 -9.46
N LEU A 112 -22.29 8.69 -10.03
CA LEU A 112 -22.13 10.07 -9.59
C LEU A 112 -23.22 10.94 -10.24
N GLN A 113 -24.21 11.34 -9.43
CA GLN A 113 -25.21 12.33 -9.83
C GLN A 113 -24.56 13.73 -9.98
N GLU A 114 -25.24 14.67 -10.65
CA GLU A 114 -24.66 16.01 -10.94
C GLU A 114 -24.20 16.81 -9.70
N SER A 115 -24.66 16.46 -8.50
CA SER A 115 -24.24 17.07 -7.23
C SER A 115 -23.46 16.12 -6.32
N ALA A 116 -22.88 15.06 -6.88
CA ALA A 116 -22.14 14.07 -6.12
C ALA A 116 -20.77 14.59 -5.67
N PRO A 117 -20.27 14.11 -4.52
CA PRO A 117 -18.86 14.23 -4.12
C PRO A 117 -17.89 13.97 -5.27
N GLU A 118 -16.75 14.67 -5.29
CA GLU A 118 -15.57 14.24 -6.03
C GLU A 118 -15.13 12.89 -5.47
N LEU A 119 -15.10 11.87 -6.33
CA LEU A 119 -14.59 10.55 -6.01
C LEU A 119 -13.18 10.43 -6.56
N VAL A 120 -12.28 9.97 -5.70
CA VAL A 120 -10.87 9.76 -6.03
C VAL A 120 -10.50 8.31 -5.77
N PHE A 121 -9.82 7.69 -6.73
CA PHE A 121 -9.08 6.47 -6.48
C PHE A 121 -7.60 6.85 -6.39
N ALA A 122 -6.89 6.32 -5.39
CA ALA A 122 -5.45 6.49 -5.25
C ALA A 122 -4.80 5.15 -4.86
N SER A 123 -3.77 4.75 -5.60
CA SER A 123 -2.90 3.63 -5.26
C SER A 123 -1.46 4.11 -5.19
N PHE A 124 -0.84 3.98 -4.03
CA PHE A 124 0.51 4.48 -3.78
C PHE A 124 1.57 3.40 -3.99
N VAL A 125 2.80 3.84 -4.29
CA VAL A 125 4.00 2.99 -4.25
C VAL A 125 4.69 3.06 -2.89
N GLY A 126 5.50 2.05 -2.59
CA GLY A 126 6.38 2.02 -1.43
C GLY A 126 5.68 2.27 -0.08
N GLU A 127 4.46 1.77 0.11
CA GLU A 127 3.80 1.75 1.42
C GLU A 127 4.65 0.94 2.41
N GLU A 128 5.06 -0.26 1.98
CA GLU A 128 5.69 -1.31 2.79
C GLU A 128 7.11 -0.92 3.27
N VAL A 129 7.73 0.04 2.57
CA VAL A 129 9.08 0.54 2.87
C VAL A 129 9.09 1.89 3.57
N GLY A 130 7.92 2.49 3.80
CA GLY A 130 7.81 3.72 4.61
C GLY A 130 6.78 4.73 4.13
N GLY A 131 5.91 4.42 3.19
CA GLY A 131 4.89 5.32 2.66
C GLY A 131 5.47 6.43 1.78
N GLU A 132 6.43 6.11 0.92
CA GLU A 132 7.11 7.09 0.07
C GLU A 132 6.14 7.74 -0.94
N GLY A 133 5.32 6.93 -1.61
CA GLY A 133 4.32 7.39 -2.56
C GLY A 133 3.29 8.32 -1.92
N ALA A 134 2.70 7.91 -0.78
CA ALA A 134 1.73 8.73 -0.06
C ALA A 134 2.32 10.06 0.43
N ARG A 135 3.58 10.07 0.90
CA ARG A 135 4.28 11.31 1.31
C ARG A 135 4.50 12.25 0.14
N HIS A 136 4.90 11.72 -1.03
CA HIS A 136 5.05 12.49 -2.25
C HIS A 136 3.70 13.13 -2.65
N ALA A 137 2.63 12.32 -2.74
CA ALA A 137 1.31 12.80 -3.09
C ALA A 137 0.82 13.92 -2.14
N VAL A 138 1.00 13.76 -0.82
CA VAL A 138 0.62 14.79 0.16
C VAL A 138 1.44 16.07 -0.02
N ALA A 139 2.73 15.96 -0.33
CA ALA A 139 3.58 17.14 -0.62
C ALA A 139 3.13 17.89 -1.88
N GLU A 140 2.61 17.16 -2.87
CA GLU A 140 2.03 17.70 -4.12
C GLU A 140 0.55 18.13 -3.97
N GLY A 141 -0.01 18.09 -2.76
CA GLY A 141 -1.34 18.63 -2.46
C GLY A 141 -2.49 17.60 -2.42
N PHE A 142 -2.19 16.30 -2.45
CA PHE A 142 -3.20 15.27 -2.20
C PHE A 142 -3.72 15.35 -0.75
N GLY A 143 -4.98 15.77 -0.60
CA GLY A 143 -5.61 15.96 0.70
C GLY A 143 -7.13 15.86 0.62
N PRO A 144 -7.71 14.66 0.46
CA PRO A 144 -9.16 14.49 0.37
C PRO A 144 -9.83 14.78 1.72
N ASP A 145 -11.09 15.22 1.71
CA ASP A 145 -11.88 15.42 2.95
C ASP A 145 -12.08 14.11 3.71
N ARG A 146 -12.27 13.01 2.99
CA ARG A 146 -12.51 11.66 3.53
C ARG A 146 -11.70 10.64 2.75
N ALA A 147 -11.20 9.62 3.45
CA ALA A 147 -10.52 8.50 2.83
C ALA A 147 -10.99 7.17 3.42
N VAL A 148 -11.17 6.18 2.55
CA VAL A 148 -11.31 4.77 2.91
C VAL A 148 -10.04 4.08 2.46
N VAL A 149 -9.20 3.69 3.42
CA VAL A 149 -7.99 2.92 3.15
C VAL A 149 -8.35 1.44 3.18
N GLY A 150 -8.08 0.72 2.09
CA GLY A 150 -8.49 -0.67 1.88
C GLY A 150 -7.67 -1.73 2.63
N GLU A 151 -6.84 -1.31 3.57
CA GLU A 151 -5.92 -2.16 4.32
C GLU A 151 -6.60 -3.33 5.05
N GLY A 152 -5.86 -4.44 5.15
CA GLY A 152 -6.34 -5.67 5.76
C GLY A 152 -6.60 -5.54 7.27
N SER A 153 -7.87 -5.44 7.68
CA SER A 153 -8.28 -5.24 9.08
C SER A 153 -8.94 -6.45 9.75
N THR A 154 -8.99 -7.59 9.06
CA THR A 154 -9.75 -8.74 9.57
C THR A 154 -9.04 -9.41 10.74
N GLY A 155 -9.74 -9.59 11.86
CA GLY A 155 -9.22 -10.25 13.05
C GLY A 155 -8.67 -9.31 14.12
N TYR A 156 -8.82 -7.99 13.99
CA TYR A 156 -8.28 -7.04 14.95
C TYR A 156 -9.06 -7.06 16.27
N SER A 157 -10.39 -7.16 16.23
CA SER A 157 -11.23 -7.26 17.43
C SER A 157 -11.55 -8.70 17.81
N ALA A 158 -11.83 -9.57 16.83
CA ALA A 158 -12.12 -10.98 17.03
C ALA A 158 -11.85 -11.82 15.76
N PRO A 159 -11.55 -13.13 15.88
CA PRO A 159 -11.27 -13.98 14.72
C PRO A 159 -12.40 -13.96 13.68
N GLY A 160 -12.05 -13.64 12.44
CA GLY A 160 -12.99 -13.62 11.30
C GLY A 160 -13.87 -12.37 11.21
N VAL A 161 -13.68 -11.37 12.07
CA VAL A 161 -14.38 -10.08 11.98
C VAL A 161 -13.57 -9.12 11.11
N THR A 162 -14.17 -8.55 10.07
CA THR A 162 -13.59 -7.43 9.32
C THR A 162 -13.86 -6.15 10.10
N ASP A 163 -12.79 -5.57 10.67
CA ASP A 163 -12.88 -4.39 11.51
C ASP A 163 -12.74 -3.09 10.70
N VAL A 164 -13.19 -1.97 11.27
CA VAL A 164 -12.93 -0.64 10.71
C VAL A 164 -11.98 0.08 11.65
N ALA A 165 -10.73 0.24 11.20
CA ALA A 165 -9.74 1.04 11.90
C ALA A 165 -9.96 2.54 11.58
N VAL A 166 -10.16 3.35 12.62
CA VAL A 166 -10.38 4.81 12.47
C VAL A 166 -9.14 5.65 12.75
N ALA A 167 -8.10 5.04 13.33
CA ALA A 167 -6.83 5.69 13.66
C ALA A 167 -5.73 4.66 13.95
N HIS A 168 -4.48 5.02 13.65
CA HIS A 168 -3.29 4.24 13.99
C HIS A 168 -2.45 4.98 15.04
N LYS A 169 -1.65 4.24 15.82
CA LYS A 169 -0.68 4.84 16.76
C LYS A 169 0.48 5.45 15.97
N GLY A 170 0.97 6.60 16.41
CA GLY A 170 2.24 7.13 15.92
C GLY A 170 3.41 6.24 16.34
N ARG A 171 4.43 6.14 15.48
CA ARG A 171 5.70 5.46 15.77
C ARG A 171 6.82 6.50 15.86
N ARG A 172 7.59 6.44 16.95
CA ARG A 172 8.85 7.19 17.09
C ARG A 172 9.99 6.21 17.36
N GLY A 173 10.90 6.08 16.41
CA GLY A 173 12.19 5.42 16.62
C GLY A 173 13.24 6.41 17.13
N SER A 174 14.23 5.95 17.89
CA SER A 174 15.38 6.75 18.27
C SER A 174 16.62 5.85 18.34
N THR A 175 17.70 6.30 17.70
CA THR A 175 19.01 5.62 17.77
C THR A 175 19.86 6.36 18.79
N ILE A 176 20.34 5.63 19.81
CA ILE A 176 21.22 6.17 20.85
C ILE A 176 22.62 5.63 20.60
N ALA A 177 23.59 6.53 20.47
CA ALA A 177 24.99 6.19 20.42
C ALA A 177 25.64 6.56 21.75
N ALA A 178 26.19 5.57 22.46
CA ALA A 178 27.01 5.77 23.65
C ALA A 178 28.49 5.58 23.28
N SER A 179 29.33 6.51 23.71
CA SER A 179 30.78 6.46 23.48
C SER A 179 31.54 6.36 24.79
N GLY A 180 32.75 5.81 24.70
CA GLY A 180 33.69 5.64 25.79
C GLY A 180 35.10 5.41 25.23
N GLU A 181 36.04 5.07 26.10
CA GLU A 181 37.44 4.85 25.76
C GLU A 181 37.80 3.37 25.98
N ALA A 182 38.36 2.71 24.97
CA ALA A 182 38.67 1.29 25.03
C ALA A 182 39.89 1.02 25.96
N ALA A 183 39.77 0.01 26.81
CA ALA A 183 40.86 -0.45 27.68
C ALA A 183 40.83 -1.98 27.84
N HIS A 184 41.94 -2.56 28.33
CA HIS A 184 41.99 -3.98 28.65
C HIS A 184 41.05 -4.30 29.82
N ALA A 185 40.38 -5.47 29.78
CA ALA A 185 39.37 -5.82 30.78
C ALA A 185 39.92 -5.88 32.23
N SER A 186 41.22 -6.14 32.40
CA SER A 186 41.89 -6.13 33.71
C SER A 186 42.34 -4.74 34.18
N GLU A 187 42.27 -3.72 33.31
CA GLU A 187 42.71 -2.34 33.55
C GLU A 187 41.51 -1.40 33.35
N ALA A 188 40.39 -1.70 34.02
CA ALA A 188 39.12 -1.00 33.81
C ALA A 188 39.19 0.51 34.05
N GLU A 189 40.13 0.99 34.88
CA GLU A 189 40.34 2.43 35.13
C GLU A 189 41.12 3.14 34.00
N ALA A 190 41.71 2.41 33.06
CA ALA A 190 42.48 2.97 31.95
C ALA A 190 41.63 3.37 30.73
N GLY A 191 40.30 3.23 30.82
CA GLY A 191 39.35 3.63 29.80
C GLY A 191 38.00 4.02 30.39
N GLU A 192 37.04 4.29 29.52
CA GLU A 192 35.69 4.71 29.89
C GLU A 192 34.69 3.73 29.29
N ASN A 193 33.98 2.99 30.13
CA ASN A 193 32.98 2.05 29.65
C ASN A 193 31.72 2.81 29.20
N ALA A 194 31.46 2.82 27.88
CA ALA A 194 30.29 3.44 27.28
C ALA A 194 28.97 2.92 27.87
N VAL A 195 28.90 1.65 28.31
CA VAL A 195 27.71 1.03 28.90
C VAL A 195 27.41 1.59 30.29
N TYR A 196 28.43 1.96 31.08
CA TYR A 196 28.21 2.52 32.42
C TYR A 196 27.86 4.01 32.42
N ARG A 197 28.08 4.71 31.29
CA ARG A 197 27.73 6.12 31.14
C ARG A 197 26.39 6.36 30.43
N ALA A 198 25.89 5.37 29.70
CA ALA A 198 24.60 5.42 29.02
C ALA A 198 23.42 5.32 30.00
#